data_AF-A0A8J3XL42-F1
#
_entry.id   AF-A0A8J3XL42-F1
#
_cell.length_a   1.000
_cell.length_b   1.000
_cell.length_c   1.000
_cell.angle_alpha   90.00
_cell.angle_beta   90.00
_cell.angle_gamma   90.00
#
_symmetry.space_group_name_H-M   'P 1'
#
loop_
_entity.id
_entity.type
_entity.pdbx_description
1 polymer ?
#
loop_
_entity_poly.entity_id
_entity_poly.type
_entity_poly.pdbx_seq_one_letter_code
_entity_poly.pdbx_strand_id
1 'polypeptide(L)'
;MSRGDGRSHAWLPRKKGEPGEPFLPKIGELYLVSTIIYGYDPAADRPAVVITVPSNPAARSPIQIVTRTSKYVPGVAHPADLSLKCDRDGVFSDLKSVEQQLWRPQNVEYIGTLPDPYLSDVLRRFS
;
A
#
# COMPACT_ATOMS: atom_id res chain seq x y z
N MET A 1 -6.07 -13.22 34.43
CA MET A 1 -5.64 -13.59 33.07
C MET A 1 -6.71 -13.17 32.09
N SER A 2 -6.69 -11.91 31.63
CA SER A 2 -7.64 -11.45 30.60
C SER A 2 -7.10 -11.87 29.23
N ARG A 3 -7.72 -12.89 28.64
CA ARG A 3 -7.57 -13.19 27.22
C ARG A 3 -8.33 -12.11 26.46
N GLY A 4 -7.60 -11.09 26.01
CA GLY A 4 -8.14 -10.07 25.12
C GLY A 4 -8.56 -10.71 23.82
N ASP A 5 -9.85 -10.60 23.53
CA ASP A 5 -10.52 -11.02 22.29
C ASP A 5 -9.66 -10.74 21.05
N GLY A 6 -9.25 -11.81 20.36
CA GLY A 6 -8.69 -11.77 19.02
C GLY A 6 -9.77 -11.45 17.99
N ARG A 7 -10.33 -10.24 18.04
CA ARG A 7 -11.21 -9.72 16.99
C ARG A 7 -10.36 -9.42 15.77
N SER A 8 -10.31 -10.37 14.84
CA SER A 8 -9.88 -10.15 13.46
C SER A 8 -10.71 -9.03 12.87
N HIS A 9 -10.16 -7.81 12.89
CA HIS A 9 -10.82 -6.63 12.37
C HIS A 9 -10.92 -6.73 10.84
N ALA A 10 -12.17 -6.91 10.39
CA ALA A 10 -12.72 -6.65 9.06
C ALA A 10 -12.25 -7.56 7.90
N TRP A 11 -13.11 -8.53 7.55
CA TRP A 11 -13.09 -9.29 6.29
C TRP A 11 -13.65 -8.52 5.07
N LEU A 12 -14.09 -7.28 5.28
CA LEU A 12 -14.71 -6.47 4.22
C LEU A 12 -13.84 -5.26 3.93
N PRO A 13 -13.45 -5.03 2.65
CA PRO A 13 -12.77 -3.82 2.24
C PRO A 13 -13.57 -2.59 2.66
N ARG A 14 -12.89 -1.58 3.19
CA ARG A 14 -13.53 -0.27 3.40
C ARG A 14 -13.88 0.33 2.05
N LYS A 15 -15.06 0.96 1.94
CA LYS A 15 -15.44 1.75 0.76
C LYS A 15 -14.50 2.98 0.69
N LYS A 16 -13.52 2.95 -0.21
CA LYS A 16 -12.52 4.03 -0.37
C LYS A 16 -13.00 5.17 -1.27
N GLY A 17 -13.81 4.84 -2.27
CA GLY A 17 -14.37 5.80 -3.22
C GLY A 17 -15.52 5.19 -4.00
N GLU A 18 -16.17 6.03 -4.82
CA GLU A 18 -17.18 5.56 -5.78
C GLU A 18 -16.53 4.74 -6.91
N PRO A 19 -17.31 3.88 -7.61
CA PRO A 19 -16.88 3.34 -8.89
C PRO A 19 -16.33 4.44 -9.80
N GLY A 20 -15.13 4.21 -10.32
CA GLY A 20 -14.43 5.13 -11.20
C GLY A 20 -13.49 4.40 -12.14
N GLU A 21 -13.03 5.11 -13.16
CA GLU A 21 -12.09 4.58 -14.14
C GLU A 21 -10.72 4.29 -13.49
N PRO A 22 -9.98 3.29 -14.01
CA PRO A 22 -8.59 3.08 -13.61
C PRO A 22 -7.71 4.30 -13.95
N PHE A 23 -6.70 4.54 -13.13
CA PHE A 23 -5.74 5.63 -13.34
C PHE A 23 -4.32 5.17 -13.02
N LEU A 24 -3.32 5.93 -13.49
CA LEU A 24 -1.92 5.67 -13.16
C LEU A 24 -1.47 6.56 -12.00
N PRO A 25 -0.92 5.99 -10.91
CA PRO A 25 -0.31 6.77 -9.84
C PRO A 25 1.07 7.31 -10.29
N LYS A 26 1.73 8.05 -9.40
CA LYS A 26 3.14 8.45 -9.54
C LYS A 26 4.02 7.68 -8.57
N ILE A 27 5.28 7.50 -8.95
CA ILE A 27 6.31 6.93 -8.06
C ILE A 27 6.44 7.81 -6.81
N GLY A 28 6.52 7.17 -5.64
CA GLY A 28 6.60 7.81 -4.34
C GLY A 28 5.26 8.16 -3.70
N GLU A 29 4.15 8.10 -4.46
CA GLU A 29 2.82 8.27 -3.88
C GLU A 29 2.48 7.07 -2.97
N LEU A 30 1.84 7.38 -1.85
CA LEU A 30 1.41 6.45 -0.82
C LEU A 30 -0.11 6.31 -0.88
N TYR A 31 -0.58 5.08 -0.86
CA TYR A 31 -1.99 4.73 -0.91
C TYR A 31 -2.37 3.77 0.20
N LEU A 32 -3.60 3.86 0.69
CA LEU A 32 -4.24 2.76 1.40
C LEU A 32 -4.86 1.83 0.35
N VAL A 33 -4.28 0.65 0.18
CA VAL A 33 -4.59 -0.29 -0.91
C VAL A 33 -5.40 -1.48 -0.38
N SER A 34 -6.51 -1.79 -1.05
CA SER A 34 -7.29 -3.01 -0.79
C SER A 34 -6.47 -4.24 -1.15
N THR A 35 -6.29 -5.16 -0.22
CA THR A 35 -5.35 -6.28 -0.43
C THR A 35 -5.81 -7.28 -1.49
N ILE A 36 -7.11 -7.36 -1.73
CA ILE A 36 -7.74 -8.20 -2.77
C ILE A 36 -7.15 -7.99 -4.18
N ILE A 37 -6.56 -6.82 -4.48
CA ILE A 37 -6.03 -6.52 -5.82
C ILE A 37 -4.59 -7.00 -6.05
N TYR A 38 -3.94 -7.55 -5.03
CA TYR A 38 -2.56 -8.05 -5.15
C TYR A 38 -2.28 -9.38 -4.43
N GLY A 39 -3.26 -9.97 -3.75
CA GLY A 39 -3.16 -11.32 -3.19
C GLY A 39 -3.86 -11.51 -1.85
N TYR A 40 -3.57 -12.63 -1.20
CA TYR A 40 -4.11 -12.94 0.13
C TYR A 40 -3.29 -12.23 1.22
N ASP A 41 -3.93 -11.32 1.94
CA ASP A 41 -3.40 -10.66 3.14
C ASP A 41 -4.47 -10.74 4.25
N PRO A 42 -4.10 -11.04 5.51
CA PRO A 42 -5.05 -11.04 6.62
C PRO A 42 -5.65 -9.66 6.93
N ALA A 43 -5.01 -8.57 6.50
CA ALA A 43 -5.59 -7.24 6.56
C ALA A 43 -6.41 -6.96 5.30
N ALA A 44 -7.55 -6.27 5.45
CA ALA A 44 -8.34 -5.81 4.30
C ALA A 44 -7.62 -4.72 3.48
N ASP A 45 -6.81 -3.90 4.16
CA ASP A 45 -6.12 -2.74 3.60
C ASP A 45 -4.68 -2.64 4.12
N ARG A 46 -3.76 -2.16 3.28
CA ARG A 46 -2.37 -1.84 3.66
C ARG A 46 -1.95 -0.48 3.09
N PRO A 47 -1.24 0.36 3.87
CA PRO A 47 -0.50 1.46 3.28
C PRO A 47 0.58 0.88 2.35
N ALA A 48 0.72 1.41 1.15
CA ALA A 48 1.72 0.97 0.20
C ALA A 48 2.24 2.14 -0.63
N VAL A 49 3.54 2.14 -0.89
CA VAL A 49 4.21 3.15 -1.73
C VAL A 49 4.38 2.60 -3.13
N VAL A 50 4.11 3.43 -4.14
CA VAL A 50 4.31 3.11 -5.55
C VAL A 50 5.79 3.28 -5.90
N ILE A 51 6.40 2.24 -6.47
CA ILE A 51 7.83 2.28 -6.87
C ILE A 51 8.04 2.17 -8.37
N THR A 52 7.10 1.55 -9.09
CA THR A 52 7.15 1.41 -10.55
C THR A 52 5.77 1.63 -11.13
N VAL A 53 5.70 2.46 -12.16
CA VAL A 53 4.50 2.70 -12.96
C VAL A 53 4.84 2.47 -14.43
N PRO A 54 4.02 1.73 -15.19
CA PRO A 54 4.21 1.56 -16.63
C PRO A 54 4.24 2.91 -17.35
N SER A 55 5.25 3.14 -18.18
CA SER A 55 5.38 4.39 -18.95
C SER A 55 4.32 4.54 -20.05
N ASN A 56 3.68 3.43 -20.45
CA ASN A 56 2.62 3.41 -21.43
C ASN A 56 1.37 2.75 -20.80
N PRO A 57 0.23 3.46 -20.69
CA PRO A 57 -1.03 2.88 -20.22
C PRO A 57 -1.53 1.69 -21.04
N ALA A 58 -1.11 1.57 -22.31
CA ALA A 58 -1.42 0.42 -23.15
C ALA A 58 -0.52 -0.79 -22.89
N ALA A 59 0.60 -0.62 -22.16
CA ALA A 59 1.43 -1.74 -21.75
C ALA A 59 0.67 -2.59 -20.73
N ARG A 60 0.79 -3.92 -20.81
CA ARG A 60 0.19 -4.84 -19.82
C ARG A 60 1.02 -5.01 -18.54
N SER A 61 2.06 -4.18 -18.37
CA SER A 61 2.92 -4.24 -17.19
C SER A 61 2.16 -3.81 -15.94
N PRO A 62 2.37 -4.45 -14.78
CA PRO A 62 1.68 -4.07 -13.55
C PRO A 62 2.29 -2.80 -12.93
N ILE A 63 1.53 -2.16 -12.05
CA ILE A 63 2.04 -1.20 -11.08
C ILE A 63 2.74 -2.00 -9.97
N GLN A 64 3.95 -1.60 -9.58
CA GLN A 64 4.63 -2.20 -8.45
C GLN A 64 4.54 -1.31 -7.22
N ILE A 65 4.19 -1.93 -6.10
CA ILE A 65 4.04 -1.27 -4.80
C ILE A 65 4.83 -2.03 -3.73
N VAL A 66 5.26 -1.32 -2.69
CA VAL A 66 5.82 -1.93 -1.47
C VAL A 66 4.87 -1.67 -0.31
N THR A 67 4.36 -2.73 0.32
CA THR A 67 3.39 -2.61 1.41
C THR A 67 4.07 -2.37 2.75
N ARG A 68 3.36 -1.64 3.62
CA ARG A 68 3.76 -1.31 4.98
C ARG A 68 3.04 -2.20 5.98
N THR A 69 3.77 -2.73 6.95
CA THR A 69 3.25 -3.53 8.06
C THR A 69 3.76 -3.02 9.39
N SER A 70 2.97 -3.13 10.46
CA SER A 70 3.42 -2.85 11.83
C SER A 70 4.14 -4.03 12.49
N LYS A 71 4.26 -5.16 11.79
CA LYS A 71 5.03 -6.32 12.26
C LYS A 71 6.52 -6.03 12.15
N TYR A 72 7.29 -6.55 13.10
CA TYR A 72 8.74 -6.51 13.03
C TYR A 72 9.24 -7.54 12.00
N VAL A 73 9.62 -7.05 10.82
CA VAL A 73 10.11 -7.85 9.69
C VAL A 73 11.28 -7.13 9.01
N PRO A 74 12.13 -7.82 8.23
CA PRO A 74 13.16 -7.16 7.43
C PRO A 74 12.55 -6.21 6.38
N GLY A 75 13.06 -4.99 6.29
CA GLY A 75 12.59 -3.98 5.35
C GLY A 75 13.10 -2.58 5.67
N VAL A 76 12.43 -1.54 5.16
CA VAL A 76 12.73 -0.14 5.48
C VAL A 76 11.83 0.30 6.62
N ALA A 77 12.41 0.62 7.77
CA ALA A 77 11.68 1.12 8.92
C ALA A 77 11.09 2.50 8.63
N HIS A 78 9.85 2.73 9.04
CA HIS A 78 9.13 3.98 8.90
C HIS A 78 8.39 4.28 10.21
N PRO A 79 8.62 5.44 10.85
CA PRO A 79 7.94 5.81 12.09
C PRO A 79 6.43 5.97 11.87
N ALA A 80 5.67 6.09 12.95
CA ALA A 80 4.30 6.58 12.87
C ALA A 80 4.26 7.97 12.21
N ASP A 81 3.32 8.17 11.30
CA ASP A 81 3.04 9.43 10.64
C ASP A 81 1.53 9.56 10.44
N LEU A 82 0.90 10.38 11.27
CA LEU A 82 -0.55 10.61 11.23
C LEU A 82 -0.98 11.39 9.98
N SER A 83 -0.09 12.18 9.37
CA SER A 83 -0.40 12.88 8.13
C SER A 83 -0.59 11.91 6.95
N LEU A 84 0.07 10.76 7.03
CA LEU A 84 0.00 9.66 6.07
C LEU A 84 -0.90 8.50 6.53
N LYS A 85 -1.80 8.74 7.49
CA LYS A 85 -2.69 7.72 8.11
C LYS A 85 -1.95 6.47 8.64
N CYS A 86 -0.66 6.60 8.95
CA CYS A 86 0.18 5.54 9.52
C CYS A 86 0.28 5.76 11.03
N ASP A 87 -0.70 5.29 11.79
CA ASP A 87 -0.85 5.56 13.23
C ASP A 87 0.20 4.94 14.16
N ARG A 88 1.05 4.05 13.62
CA ARG A 88 2.05 3.29 14.36
C ARG A 88 3.30 3.12 13.53
N ASP A 89 4.42 2.91 14.21
CA ASP A 89 5.67 2.46 13.60
C ASP A 89 5.45 1.19 12.76
N GLY A 90 6.23 1.07 11.69
CA GLY A 90 6.08 -0.02 10.75
C GLY A 90 7.26 -0.13 9.80
N VAL A 91 7.15 -1.06 8.88
CA VAL A 91 8.20 -1.44 7.95
C VAL A 91 7.61 -1.62 6.57
N PHE A 92 8.23 -1.04 5.56
CA PHE A 92 8.00 -1.37 4.16
C PHE A 92 8.77 -2.64 3.81
N SER A 93 8.08 -3.75 3.54
CA SER A 93 8.72 -5.08 3.48
C SER A 93 8.41 -5.89 2.22
N ASP A 94 7.20 -5.78 1.66
CA ASP A 94 6.75 -6.72 0.64
C ASP A 94 6.48 -6.02 -0.68
N LEU A 95 7.23 -6.41 -1.72
CA LEU A 95 6.97 -6.03 -3.10
C LEU A 95 5.73 -6.78 -3.62
N LYS A 96 4.79 -6.03 -4.19
CA LYS A 96 3.57 -6.55 -4.81
C LYS A 96 3.35 -5.94 -6.18
N SER A 97 2.66 -6.69 -7.04
CA SER A 97 2.25 -6.26 -8.37
C SER A 97 0.74 -6.11 -8.40
N VAL A 98 0.27 -4.99 -8.94
CA VAL A 98 -1.15 -4.69 -9.13
C VAL A 98 -1.41 -4.48 -10.60
N GLU A 99 -2.43 -5.15 -11.14
CA GLU A 99 -2.87 -4.90 -12.51
C GLU A 99 -3.45 -3.48 -12.64
N GLN A 100 -3.12 -2.79 -13.73
CA GLN A 100 -3.54 -1.38 -13.93
C GLN A 100 -5.06 -1.22 -13.85
N GLN A 101 -5.85 -2.13 -14.43
CA GLN A 101 -7.31 -2.09 -14.35
C GLN A 101 -7.86 -2.20 -12.92
N LEU A 102 -7.09 -2.70 -11.96
CA LEU A 102 -7.50 -2.79 -10.56
C LEU A 102 -7.13 -1.52 -9.77
N TRP A 103 -6.28 -0.66 -10.32
CA TRP A 103 -5.89 0.62 -9.70
C TRP A 103 -6.93 1.70 -9.96
N ARG A 104 -7.99 1.69 -9.14
CA ARG A 104 -9.16 2.57 -9.28
C ARG A 104 -9.65 3.05 -7.90
N PRO A 105 -10.43 4.15 -7.82
CA PRO A 105 -10.82 4.76 -6.53
C PRO A 105 -11.52 3.84 -5.52
N GLN A 106 -12.17 2.77 -5.98
CA GLN A 106 -12.78 1.77 -5.09
C GLN A 106 -11.75 0.94 -4.32
N ASN A 107 -10.58 0.73 -4.93
CA ASN A 107 -9.56 -0.20 -4.44
C ASN A 107 -8.42 0.52 -3.74
N VAL A 108 -8.17 1.79 -4.07
CA VAL A 108 -7.08 2.59 -3.51
C VAL A 108 -7.56 3.94 -3.03
N GLU A 109 -6.98 4.43 -1.96
CA GLU A 109 -7.18 5.78 -1.44
C GLU A 109 -5.82 6.47 -1.34
N TYR A 110 -5.66 7.63 -1.98
CA TYR A 110 -4.44 8.42 -1.85
C TYR A 110 -4.33 8.97 -0.43
N ILE A 111 -3.17 8.78 0.21
CA ILE A 111 -2.93 9.22 1.60
C ILE A 111 -1.72 10.14 1.73
N GLY A 112 -0.96 10.36 0.66
CA GLY A 112 0.14 11.32 0.62
C GLY A 112 1.30 10.87 -0.25
N THR A 113 2.47 11.48 -0.06
CA THR A 113 3.72 11.10 -0.72
C THR A 113 4.72 10.71 0.35
N LEU A 114 5.41 9.59 0.17
CA LEU A 114 6.41 9.12 1.14
C LEU A 114 7.61 10.08 1.11
N PRO A 115 7.94 10.75 2.23
CA PRO A 115 9.06 11.68 2.25
C PRO A 115 10.41 10.95 2.24
N ASP A 116 11.45 11.66 1.83
CA ASP A 116 12.82 11.25 2.10
C ASP A 116 13.13 11.33 3.60
N PRO A 117 14.03 10.46 4.11
CA PRO A 117 14.87 9.51 3.37
C PRO A 117 14.16 8.19 3.00
N TYR A 118 12.94 7.96 3.48
CA TYR A 118 12.26 6.66 3.38
C TYR A 118 11.98 6.24 1.94
N LEU A 119 11.58 7.18 1.08
CA LEU A 119 11.37 6.88 -0.33
C LEU A 119 12.68 6.44 -1.01
N SER A 120 13.75 7.20 -0.84
CA SER A 120 15.07 6.83 -1.35
C SER A 120 15.52 5.45 -0.87
N ASP A 121 15.29 5.12 0.40
CA ASP A 121 15.67 3.81 0.97
C ASP A 121 14.81 2.66 0.43
N VAL A 122 13.51 2.89 0.22
CA VAL A 122 12.61 1.90 -0.41
C VAL A 122 13.03 1.65 -1.85
N LEU A 123 13.25 2.70 -2.65
CA LEU A 123 13.71 2.55 -4.04
C LEU A 123 15.04 1.79 -4.09
N ARG A 124 16.04 2.20 -3.30
CA ARG A 124 17.34 1.50 -3.26
C ARG A 124 17.23 0.01 -2.94
N ARG A 125 16.23 -0.38 -2.14
CA ARG A 125 16.04 -1.77 -1.73
C ARG A 125 15.23 -2.61 -2.72
N PHE A 126 14.27 -2.02 -3.44
CA PHE A 126 13.24 -2.76 -4.17
C PHE A 126 13.14 -2.44 -5.68
N SER A 127 13.87 -1.45 -6.19
CA SER A 127 13.98 -1.12 -7.64
C SER A 127 15.39 -1.39 -8.17
#